data_AF-A0AAE0DJI7-F1
#
_entry.id   AF-A0AAE0DJI7-F1
#
_cell.length_a   1.000
_cell.length_b   1.000
_cell.length_c   1.000
_cell.angle_alpha   90.00
_cell.angle_beta   90.00
_cell.angle_gamma   90.00
#
_symmetry.space_group_name_H-M   'P 1'
#
loop_
_entity.id
_entity.type
_entity.pdbx_description
1 polymer ?
#
loop_
_entity_poly.entity_id
_entity_poly.type
_entity_poly.pdbx_seq_one_letter_code
_entity_poly.pdbx_strand_id
1 'polypeptide(L)'
;MLRKDSADNYTSAIPFDNLPNYVAACKFDSLRGKRIGVPRNVLGAPTDTSTPILEAFEASIAIVKAAGAIIVENTNYTAYQAFRATNSTTVILGADIINNLKKYLDQLVLNPNNVHTLADVSKFTHRFPQEDYPDRITAR
;
A
#
# COMPACT_ATOMS: atom_id res chain seq x y z
N MET A 1 14.21 -6.50 -2.23
CA MET A 1 14.30 -7.77 -2.99
C MET A 1 13.58 -8.86 -2.20
N LEU A 2 12.97 -9.83 -2.88
CA LEU A 2 12.28 -10.96 -2.22
C LEU A 2 13.29 -11.89 -1.58
N ARG A 3 13.23 -12.09 -0.25
CA ARG A 3 14.02 -13.08 0.50
C ARG A 3 13.48 -13.20 1.92
N LYS A 4 13.81 -14.30 2.60
CA LYS A 4 13.67 -14.42 4.06
C LYS A 4 14.78 -13.58 4.72
N ASP A 5 14.45 -12.88 5.79
CA ASP A 5 15.34 -12.00 6.55
C ASP A 5 15.09 -12.23 8.05
N SER A 6 16.12 -12.61 8.80
CA SER A 6 15.99 -12.88 10.24
C SER A 6 15.67 -11.62 11.06
N ALA A 7 15.93 -10.43 10.51
CA ALA A 7 15.59 -9.16 11.16
C ALA A 7 14.12 -8.75 10.95
N ASP A 8 13.41 -9.40 10.01
CA ASP A 8 12.00 -9.17 9.72
C ASP A 8 11.24 -10.50 9.72
N ASN A 9 10.58 -10.78 10.85
CA ASN A 9 9.84 -12.01 11.05
C ASN A 9 8.69 -12.20 10.04
N TYR A 10 8.14 -11.14 9.44
CA TYR A 10 7.09 -11.29 8.42
C TYR A 10 7.60 -12.01 7.17
N THR A 11 8.89 -11.85 6.84
CA THR A 11 9.48 -12.54 5.68
C THR A 11 9.62 -14.05 5.89
N SER A 12 9.52 -14.55 7.13
CA SER A 12 9.53 -15.99 7.41
C SER A 12 8.31 -16.72 6.84
N ALA A 13 7.21 -15.99 6.60
CA ALA A 13 5.98 -16.52 6.01
C ALA A 13 6.08 -16.75 4.49
N ILE A 14 7.20 -16.38 3.85
CA ILE A 14 7.42 -16.69 2.43
C ILE A 14 7.40 -18.23 2.26
N PRO A 15 6.46 -18.78 1.47
CA PRO A 15 6.21 -20.22 1.44
C PRO A 15 7.19 -20.98 0.52
N PHE A 16 8.22 -20.31 0.02
CA PHE A 16 9.19 -20.86 -0.92
C PHE A 16 10.58 -20.91 -0.29
N ASP A 17 11.26 -22.03 -0.48
CA ASP A 17 12.68 -22.15 -0.13
C ASP A 17 13.57 -21.61 -1.24
N ASN A 18 13.14 -21.75 -2.49
CA ASN A 18 13.77 -21.16 -3.66
C ASN A 18 12.85 -20.12 -4.29
N LEU A 19 13.39 -18.95 -4.62
CA LEU A 19 12.61 -17.87 -5.21
C LEU A 19 12.17 -18.24 -6.64
N PRO A 20 10.90 -17.98 -7.01
CA PRO A 20 10.44 -18.13 -8.39
C PRO A 20 11.24 -17.25 -9.36
N ASN A 21 11.45 -17.73 -10.58
CA ASN A 21 11.95 -16.89 -11.67
C ASN A 21 10.81 -16.01 -12.20
N TYR A 22 10.68 -14.80 -11.64
CA TYR A 22 9.61 -13.86 -12.00
C TYR A 22 9.69 -13.38 -13.46
N VAL A 23 10.89 -13.27 -14.03
CA VAL A 23 11.06 -12.86 -15.43
C VAL A 23 10.53 -13.95 -16.37
N ALA A 24 10.71 -15.22 -16.04
CA ALA A 24 10.16 -16.33 -16.81
C ALA A 24 8.60 -16.39 -16.79
N ALA A 25 7.95 -15.66 -15.89
CA ALA A 25 6.49 -15.53 -15.86
C ALA A 25 5.96 -14.52 -16.90
N CYS A 26 6.81 -13.66 -17.48
CA CYS A 26 6.45 -12.69 -18.51
C CYS A 26 6.20 -13.37 -19.87
N LYS A 27 5.00 -13.91 -20.06
CA LYS A 27 4.57 -14.59 -21.30
C LYS A 27 3.43 -13.82 -21.97
N PHE A 28 3.51 -13.68 -23.29
CA PHE A 28 2.53 -12.94 -24.10
C PHE A 28 1.10 -13.51 -23.98
N ASP A 29 0.95 -14.80 -23.76
CA ASP A 29 -0.35 -15.49 -23.67
C ASP A 29 -0.77 -15.80 -22.23
N SER A 30 -0.10 -15.21 -21.23
CA SER A 30 -0.31 -15.51 -19.80
C SER A 30 -1.74 -15.27 -19.32
N LEU A 31 -2.48 -14.37 -19.97
CA LEU A 31 -3.89 -14.06 -19.67
C LEU A 31 -4.88 -15.08 -20.21
N ARG A 32 -4.50 -15.92 -21.18
CA ARG A 32 -5.40 -16.91 -21.78
C ARG A 32 -5.97 -17.86 -20.72
N GLY A 33 -7.30 -17.90 -20.63
CA GLY A 33 -8.06 -18.72 -19.69
C GLY A 33 -8.02 -18.25 -18.23
N LYS A 34 -7.32 -17.15 -17.89
CA LYS A 34 -7.30 -16.61 -16.53
C LYS A 34 -8.65 -16.00 -16.17
N ARG A 35 -9.10 -16.20 -14.94
CA ARG A 35 -10.35 -15.65 -14.42
C ARG A 35 -10.03 -14.44 -13.56
N ILE A 36 -10.47 -13.25 -13.95
CA ILE A 36 -10.18 -12.00 -13.26
C ILE A 36 -11.50 -11.40 -12.77
N GLY A 37 -11.64 -11.27 -11.46
CA GLY A 37 -12.78 -10.58 -10.85
C GLY A 37 -12.62 -9.07 -10.93
N VAL A 38 -13.71 -8.35 -11.20
CA VAL A 38 -13.77 -6.88 -11.13
C VAL A 38 -14.72 -6.47 -10.00
N PRO A 39 -14.22 -6.13 -8.81
CA PRO A 39 -15.04 -5.69 -7.69
C PRO A 39 -15.59 -4.27 -7.92
N ARG A 40 -16.78 -4.17 -8.51
CA ARG A 40 -17.39 -2.89 -8.92
C ARG A 40 -17.72 -1.97 -7.74
N ASN A 41 -18.05 -2.55 -6.58
CA ASN A 41 -18.48 -1.78 -5.40
C ASN A 41 -17.43 -0.83 -4.81
N VAL A 42 -16.16 -0.92 -5.22
CA VAL A 42 -15.08 -0.05 -4.74
C VAL A 42 -14.75 1.12 -5.68
N LEU A 43 -15.31 1.12 -6.91
CA LEU A 43 -14.97 2.11 -7.94
C LEU A 43 -15.69 3.45 -7.76
N GLY A 44 -16.62 3.54 -6.79
CA GLY A 44 -17.43 4.73 -6.55
C GLY A 44 -18.44 5.00 -7.67
N ALA A 45 -19.26 6.05 -7.49
CA ALA A 45 -20.10 6.56 -8.55
C ALA A 45 -19.28 7.50 -9.47
N PRO A 46 -19.55 7.55 -10.79
CA PRO A 46 -18.92 8.51 -11.68
C PRO A 46 -19.16 9.96 -11.21
N THR A 47 -18.12 10.76 -11.26
CA THR A 47 -18.13 12.22 -11.07
C THR A 47 -17.47 12.86 -12.29
N ASP A 48 -17.54 14.18 -12.44
CA ASP A 48 -16.88 14.89 -13.54
C ASP A 48 -15.36 14.57 -13.62
N THR A 49 -14.73 14.36 -12.46
CA THR A 49 -13.30 14.04 -12.37
C THR A 49 -12.98 12.55 -12.52
N SER A 50 -13.88 11.65 -12.10
CA SER A 50 -13.63 10.20 -12.18
C SER A 50 -14.14 9.54 -13.46
N THR A 51 -15.06 10.19 -14.19
CA THR A 51 -15.67 9.62 -15.40
C THR A 51 -14.63 9.22 -16.45
N PRO A 52 -13.66 10.07 -16.85
CA PRO A 52 -12.64 9.68 -17.82
C PRO A 52 -11.77 8.50 -17.34
N ILE A 53 -11.57 8.37 -16.03
CA ILE A 53 -10.82 7.26 -15.42
C ILE A 53 -11.61 5.96 -15.53
N LEU A 54 -12.92 5.99 -15.23
CA LEU A 54 -13.79 4.82 -15.32
C LEU A 54 -13.97 4.36 -16.78
N GLU A 55 -14.06 5.28 -17.73
CA GLU A 55 -14.10 4.94 -19.17
C GLU A 55 -12.81 4.26 -19.63
N ALA A 56 -11.65 4.80 -19.24
CA ALA A 56 -10.35 4.18 -19.55
C ALA A 56 -10.20 2.80 -18.88
N PHE A 57 -10.76 2.62 -17.69
CA PHE A 57 -10.81 1.35 -16.99
C PHE A 57 -11.64 0.31 -17.78
N GLU A 58 -12.85 0.65 -18.23
CA GLU A 58 -13.66 -0.26 -19.06
C GLU A 58 -12.98 -0.60 -20.39
N ALA A 59 -12.35 0.38 -21.04
CA ALA A 59 -11.57 0.15 -22.26
C ALA A 59 -10.42 -0.85 -22.00
N SER A 60 -9.76 -0.73 -20.85
CA SER A 60 -8.69 -1.66 -20.45
C SER A 60 -9.22 -3.08 -20.19
N ILE A 61 -10.42 -3.23 -19.63
CA ILE A 61 -11.07 -4.52 -19.45
C ILE A 61 -11.32 -5.21 -20.80
N ALA A 62 -11.71 -4.46 -21.84
CA ALA A 62 -11.89 -5.00 -23.18
C ALA A 62 -10.58 -5.57 -23.76
N ILE A 63 -9.46 -4.88 -23.54
CA ILE A 63 -8.12 -5.35 -23.94
C ILE A 63 -7.76 -6.66 -23.21
N VAL A 64 -8.00 -6.73 -21.89
CA VAL A 64 -7.73 -7.92 -21.08
C VAL A 64 -8.59 -9.12 -21.54
N LYS A 65 -9.86 -8.89 -21.89
CA LYS A 65 -10.72 -9.92 -22.52
C LYS A 65 -10.17 -10.37 -23.87
N ALA A 66 -9.77 -9.44 -24.72
CA ALA A 66 -9.21 -9.74 -26.04
C ALA A 66 -7.90 -10.55 -25.95
N ALA A 67 -7.11 -10.37 -24.89
CA ALA A 67 -5.94 -11.18 -24.58
C ALA A 67 -6.26 -12.62 -24.09
N GLY A 68 -7.55 -12.97 -23.99
CA GLY A 68 -8.03 -14.32 -23.68
C GLY A 68 -8.38 -14.56 -22.21
N ALA A 69 -8.41 -13.52 -21.38
CA ALA A 69 -8.90 -13.64 -20.01
C ALA A 69 -10.44 -13.70 -19.96
N ILE A 70 -10.94 -14.39 -18.95
CA ILE A 70 -12.35 -14.46 -18.58
C ILE A 70 -12.59 -13.44 -17.47
N ILE A 71 -13.35 -12.39 -17.76
CA ILE A 71 -13.75 -11.42 -16.74
C ILE A 71 -14.97 -11.94 -15.99
N VAL A 72 -14.84 -11.96 -14.66
CA VAL A 72 -15.87 -12.44 -13.75
C VAL A 72 -16.53 -11.23 -13.08
N GLU A 73 -17.73 -10.92 -13.52
CA GLU A 73 -18.57 -9.89 -12.92
C GLU A 73 -19.18 -10.39 -11.59
N ASN A 74 -19.85 -9.50 -10.86
CA ASN A 74 -20.46 -9.78 -9.55
C ASN A 74 -19.47 -10.26 -8.47
N THR A 75 -18.23 -9.78 -8.54
CA THR A 75 -17.14 -10.12 -7.61
C THR A 75 -16.93 -9.03 -6.55
N ASN A 76 -18.03 -8.41 -6.11
CA ASN A 76 -18.00 -7.37 -5.09
C ASN A 76 -17.38 -7.88 -3.78
N TYR A 77 -16.54 -7.06 -3.17
CA TYR A 77 -16.01 -7.37 -1.84
C TYR A 77 -17.15 -7.35 -0.81
N THR A 78 -17.40 -8.50 -0.18
CA THR A 78 -18.47 -8.66 0.81
C THR A 78 -18.26 -7.82 2.07
N ALA A 79 -17.01 -7.59 2.46
CA ALA A 79 -16.65 -6.83 3.65
C ALA A 79 -16.43 -5.33 3.39
N TYR A 80 -16.68 -4.81 2.17
CA TYR A 80 -16.30 -3.43 1.83
C TYR A 80 -17.00 -2.37 2.69
N GLN A 81 -18.29 -2.56 2.98
CA GLN A 81 -19.03 -1.61 3.82
C GLN A 81 -18.53 -1.63 5.28
N ALA A 82 -18.24 -2.82 5.82
CA ALA A 82 -17.63 -2.95 7.14
C ALA A 82 -16.24 -2.29 7.20
N PHE A 83 -15.42 -2.49 6.16
CA PHE A 83 -14.14 -1.82 6.01
C PHE A 83 -14.27 -0.29 5.96
N ARG A 84 -15.27 0.22 5.23
CA ARG A 84 -15.56 1.66 5.12
C ARG A 84 -16.10 2.30 6.39
N ALA A 85 -16.75 1.53 7.24
CA ALA A 85 -17.34 1.99 8.50
C ALA A 85 -16.34 1.99 9.68
N THR A 86 -15.19 1.32 9.53
CA THR A 86 -14.17 1.27 10.59
C THR A 86 -13.07 2.31 10.40
N ASN A 87 -12.53 2.81 11.51
CA ASN A 87 -11.29 3.60 11.56
C ASN A 87 -10.08 2.76 12.03
N SER A 88 -10.19 1.43 12.07
CA SER A 88 -9.16 0.54 12.61
C SER A 88 -7.79 0.77 11.96
N THR A 89 -7.74 1.01 10.65
CA THR A 89 -6.46 1.27 9.94
C THR A 89 -5.75 2.49 10.49
N THR A 90 -6.45 3.61 10.70
CA THR A 90 -5.89 4.84 11.27
C THR A 90 -5.46 4.65 12.73
N VAL A 91 -6.28 3.96 13.53
CA VAL A 91 -5.98 3.71 14.95
C VAL A 91 -4.76 2.81 15.11
N ILE A 92 -4.72 1.70 14.37
CA ILE A 92 -3.60 0.75 14.38
C ILE A 92 -2.33 1.44 13.92
N LEU A 93 -2.39 2.19 12.80
CA LEU A 93 -1.24 2.97 12.31
C LEU A 93 -0.72 3.96 13.36
N GLY A 94 -1.60 4.71 14.00
CA GLY A 94 -1.24 5.68 15.03
C GLY A 94 -0.65 5.06 16.29
N ALA A 95 -1.11 3.86 16.68
CA ALA A 95 -0.53 3.12 17.79
C ALA A 95 0.84 2.52 17.42
N ASP A 96 0.96 1.95 16.23
CA ASP A 96 2.15 1.26 15.75
C ASP A 96 3.32 2.23 15.53
N ILE A 97 3.06 3.44 15.01
CA ILE A 97 4.13 4.40 14.71
C ILE A 97 4.89 4.83 15.97
N ILE A 98 4.24 4.93 17.13
CA ILE A 98 4.88 5.31 18.39
C ILE A 98 5.99 4.32 18.75
N ASN A 99 5.69 3.02 18.66
CA ASN A 99 6.59 1.95 19.05
C ASN A 99 7.61 1.63 17.96
N ASN A 100 7.17 1.52 16.71
CA ASN A 100 8.00 1.09 15.59
C ASN A 100 9.01 2.17 15.19
N LEU A 101 8.64 3.46 15.24
CA LEU A 101 9.57 4.55 14.96
C LEU A 101 10.69 4.58 16.01
N LYS A 102 10.34 4.49 17.29
CA LYS A 102 11.35 4.41 18.37
C LYS A 102 12.29 3.22 18.15
N LYS A 103 11.74 2.03 17.93
CA LYS A 103 12.53 0.81 17.71
C LYS A 103 13.48 0.95 16.52
N TYR A 104 13.08 1.65 15.47
CA TYR A 104 13.93 1.96 14.33
C TYR A 104 15.04 2.96 14.69
N LEU A 105 14.70 4.06 15.36
CA LEU A 105 15.67 5.10 15.76
C LEU A 105 16.74 4.55 16.71
N ASP A 106 16.35 3.66 17.64
CA ASP A 106 17.26 3.00 18.58
C ASP A 106 18.28 2.06 17.88
N GLN A 107 18.03 1.64 16.63
CA GLN A 107 18.94 0.81 15.83
C GLN A 107 19.94 1.61 15.00
N LEU A 108 19.80 2.94 14.93
CA LEU A 108 20.68 3.77 14.14
C LEU A 108 22.07 3.85 14.75
N VAL A 109 23.08 3.47 13.98
CA VAL A 109 24.50 3.59 14.38
C VAL A 109 24.89 5.07 14.57
N LEU A 110 24.35 5.95 13.73
CA LEU A 110 24.54 7.39 13.82
C LEU A 110 23.18 8.08 13.87
N ASN A 111 22.97 8.88 14.91
CA ASN A 111 21.79 9.71 15.10
C ASN A 111 22.24 11.13 15.46
N PRO A 112 22.65 11.95 14.47
CA PRO A 112 23.37 13.19 14.71
C PRO A 112 22.52 14.26 15.40
N ASN A 113 21.19 14.16 15.27
CA ASN A 113 20.23 15.07 15.92
C ASN A 113 19.71 14.52 17.26
N ASN A 114 20.18 13.35 17.69
CA ASN A 114 19.81 12.70 18.95
C ASN A 114 18.29 12.55 19.15
N VAL A 115 17.59 12.13 18.09
CA VAL A 115 16.12 11.99 18.04
C VAL A 115 15.72 10.53 18.27
N HIS A 116 14.96 10.21 19.32
CA HIS A 116 14.70 8.81 19.72
C HIS A 116 13.22 8.46 19.81
N THR A 117 12.33 9.44 19.74
CA THR A 117 10.89 9.26 19.87
C THR A 117 10.13 10.09 18.85
N LEU A 118 8.86 9.76 18.64
CA LEU A 118 7.97 10.57 17.81
C LEU A 118 7.88 12.02 18.31
N ALA A 119 7.90 12.21 19.64
CA ALA A 119 7.91 13.55 20.24
C ALA A 119 9.21 14.32 19.93
N ASP A 120 10.34 13.63 19.87
CA ASP A 120 11.62 14.25 19.49
C ASP A 120 11.65 14.61 18.01
N VAL A 121 11.09 13.76 17.14
CA VAL A 121 10.93 14.07 15.70
C VAL A 121 10.09 15.34 15.56
N SER A 122 8.92 15.40 16.21
CA SER A 122 8.06 16.59 16.17
C SER A 122 8.79 17.85 16.64
N LYS A 123 9.49 17.79 17.79
CA LYS A 123 10.27 18.93 18.30
C LYS A 123 11.41 19.34 17.36
N PHE A 124 12.10 18.38 16.75
CA PHE A 124 13.15 18.64 15.78
C PHE A 124 12.57 19.37 14.56
N THR A 125 11.50 18.83 13.97
CA THR A 125 10.82 19.42 12.82
C THR A 125 10.34 20.85 13.12
N HIS A 126 9.81 21.14 14.31
CA HIS A 126 9.37 22.50 14.67
C HIS A 126 10.51 23.49 14.89
N ARG A 127 11.72 23.01 15.16
CA ARG A 127 12.90 23.86 15.44
C ARG A 127 13.85 23.96 14.26
N PHE A 128 13.75 23.06 13.28
CA PHE A 128 14.65 23.03 12.13
C PHE A 128 14.18 24.05 11.08
N PRO A 129 14.92 25.15 10.83
CA PRO A 129 14.42 26.26 10.02
C PRO A 129 13.99 25.88 8.60
N GLN A 130 14.59 24.83 8.02
CA GLN A 130 14.25 24.36 6.67
C GLN A 130 12.90 23.66 6.58
N GLU A 131 12.33 23.23 7.72
CA GLU A 131 10.97 22.68 7.79
C GLU A 131 9.91 23.78 7.80
N ASP A 132 10.31 25.05 7.95
CA ASP A 132 9.43 26.22 7.74
C ASP A 132 8.18 26.18 8.63
N TYR A 133 8.32 25.68 9.86
CA TYR A 133 7.24 25.63 10.85
C TYR A 133 7.06 27.02 11.49
N PRO A 134 5.81 27.51 11.69
CA PRO A 134 4.53 26.83 11.48
C PRO A 134 3.89 27.00 10.10
N ASP A 135 4.51 27.74 9.17
CA ASP A 135 3.94 28.02 7.85
C ASP A 135 3.68 26.73 7.06
N ARG A 136 4.51 25.70 7.28
CA ARG A 136 4.24 24.30 6.90
C ARG A 136 3.67 23.53 8.09
N ILE A 137 2.38 23.24 8.01
CA ILE A 137 1.63 22.57 9.07
C ILE A 137 2.12 21.12 9.24
N THR A 138 2.67 20.81 10.41
CA THR A 138 3.00 19.45 10.88
C THR A 138 2.10 19.08 12.06
N ALA A 139 0.78 19.19 11.85
CA ALA A 139 -0.22 19.17 12.92
C ALA A 139 -0.20 17.91 13.81
N ARG A 140 -0.67 18.14 15.06
CA ARG A 140 -0.66 17.32 16.28
C ARG A 140 -1.22 15.91 16.17
#